data_AF-A0A934ISB8-F1
#
_entry.id   AF-A0A934ISB8-F1
#
_cell.length_a   1.000
_cell.length_b   1.000
_cell.length_c   1.000
_cell.angle_alpha   90.00
_cell.angle_beta   90.00
_cell.angle_gamma   90.00
#
_symmetry.space_group_name_H-M   'P 1'
#
loop_
_entity.id
_entity.type
_entity.pdbx_description
1 polymer ?
#
loop_
_entity_poly.entity_id
_entity_poly.type
_entity_poly.pdbx_seq_one_letter_code
_entity_poly.pdbx_strand_id
1 'polypeptide(L)' 'MFEPLSRRLHAWHMRNVTRRKLSMLDDRLLGDMGIERSHIGDFVARLDAEGARKWH' A
#
# COMPACT_ATOMS: atom_id res chain seq x y z
N MET A 1 25.74 -3.23 2.24
CA MET A 1 25.54 -3.88 3.58
C MET A 1 24.36 -3.32 4.40
N PHE A 2 23.58 -2.31 3.94
CA PHE A 2 22.33 -1.85 4.59
C PHE A 2 21.06 -1.99 3.73
N GLU A 3 21.21 -2.50 2.50
CA GLU A 3 20.13 -2.66 1.51
C GLU A 3 18.88 -3.42 1.99
N PRO A 4 18.97 -4.50 2.80
CA PRO A 4 17.75 -5.17 3.25
C PRO A 4 16.93 -4.31 4.22
N LEU A 5 17.58 -3.48 5.02
CA LEU A 5 16.90 -2.61 5.98
C LEU A 5 16.28 -1.39 5.27
N SER A 6 17.03 -0.75 4.37
CA SER A 6 16.50 0.36 3.58
C SER A 6 15.33 -0.07 2.69
N ARG A 7 15.37 -1.27 2.10
CA ARG A 7 14.26 -1.82 1.32
C ARG A 7 13.01 -2.04 2.17
N ARG A 8 13.16 -2.58 3.39
CA ARG A 8 12.02 -2.80 4.31
C ARG A 8 11.43 -1.47 4.79
N LEU A 9 12.27 -0.50 5.13
CA LEU A 9 11.82 0.84 5.51
C LEU A 9 11.14 1.57 4.35
N HIS A 10 11.66 1.43 3.13
CA HIS A 10 11.06 2.02 1.94
C HIS A 10 9.69 1.40 1.64
N ALA A 11 9.54 0.08 1.73
CA ALA A 11 8.26 -0.60 1.59
C ALA A 11 7.25 -0.14 2.65
N TRP A 12 7.66 -0.06 3.92
CA TRP A 12 6.83 0.47 5.00
C TRP A 12 6.43 1.95 4.75
N HIS A 13 7.36 2.77 4.28
CA HIS A 13 7.09 4.17 3.99
C HIS A 13 6.08 4.31 2.85
N MET A 14 6.28 3.59 1.74
CA MET A 14 5.34 3.55 0.62
C MET A 14 3.95 3.06 1.07
N ARG A 15 3.89 2.04 1.93
CA ARG A 15 2.64 1.53 2.50
C ARG A 15 1.86 2.63 3.23
N ASN A 16 2.53 3.38 4.09
CA ASN A 16 1.91 4.47 4.86
C ASN A 16 1.47 5.63 3.97
N VAL A 17 2.28 5.97 2.96
CA VAL A 17 1.94 7.02 1.98
C VAL A 17 0.71 6.63 1.18
N THR A 18 0.65 5.41 0.65
CA THR A 18 -0.50 4.91 -0.12
C THR A 18 -1.75 4.86 0.74
N ARG A 19 -1.67 4.32 1.97
CA ARG A 19 -2.79 4.33 2.91
C ARG A 19 -3.29 5.76 3.18
N ARG A 20 -2.39 6.70 3.48
CA ARG A 20 -2.76 8.09 3.77
C ARG A 20 -3.41 8.75 2.56
N LYS A 21 -2.87 8.55 1.35
CA LYS A 21 -3.45 9.08 0.10
C LYS A 21 -4.85 8.53 -0.15
N LEU A 22 -5.05 7.22 -0.01
CA LEU A 22 -6.37 6.59 -0.14
C LEU A 22 -7.35 7.09 0.93
N SER A 23 -6.90 7.28 2.18
CA SER A 23 -7.75 7.85 3.23
C SER A 23 -8.12 9.31 3.02
N MET A 24 -7.36 10.07 2.20
CA MET A 24 -7.68 11.45 1.85
C MET A 24 -8.62 11.57 0.65
N LEU A 25 -8.83 10.49 -0.12
CA LEU A 25 -9.82 10.47 -1.18
C LEU A 25 -11.23 10.38 -0.60
N ASP A 26 -12.20 10.91 -1.34
CA ASP A 26 -13.62 10.80 -1.01
C ASP A 26 -14.12 9.36 -1.22
N ASP A 27 -15.12 8.94 -0.44
CA ASP A 27 -15.68 7.58 -0.52
C ASP A 27 -16.27 7.26 -1.90
N ARG A 28 -16.77 8.28 -2.62
CA ARG A 28 -17.25 8.09 -3.99
C ARG A 28 -16.12 7.76 -4.98
N LEU A 29 -14.96 8.42 -4.83
CA LEU A 29 -13.76 8.14 -5.64
C LEU A 29 -13.19 6.76 -5.32
N LEU A 30 -13.18 6.39 -4.04
CA LEU A 30 -12.81 5.05 -3.62
C LEU A 30 -13.76 4.00 -4.23
N GLY A 31 -15.07 4.24 -4.16
CA GLY A 31 -16.09 3.35 -4.73
C GLY A 31 -16.00 3.20 -6.25
N ASP A 32 -15.66 4.28 -6.98
CA ASP A 32 -15.45 4.23 -8.44
C ASP A 32 -14.28 3.31 -8.83
N MET A 33 -13.24 3.25 -7.99
CA MET A 33 -12.12 2.33 -8.15
C MET A 33 -12.42 0.91 -7.61
N GLY A 34 -13.63 0.67 -7.10
CA GLY A 34 -14.01 -0.59 -6.46
C GLY A 34 -13.33 -0.82 -5.11
N ILE A 35 -12.85 0.23 -4.45
CA ILE A 35 -12.18 0.16 -3.15
C ILE A 35 -13.13 0.68 -2.08
N GLU A 36 -13.43 -0.13 -1.07
CA GLU A 36 -14.09 0.37 0.14
C GLU A 36 -13.07 0.91 1.14
N ARG A 37 -13.45 1.94 1.91
CA ARG A 37 -12.58 2.54 2.94
C ARG A 37 -12.15 1.50 3.99
N SER A 38 -13.03 0.56 4.33
CA SER A 38 -12.75 -0.61 5.19
C SER A 38 -11.65 -1.50 4.62
N HIS A 39 -11.62 -1.70 3.30
CA HIS A 39 -10.68 -2.58 2.60
C HIS A 39 -9.33 -1.91 2.25
N ILE A 40 -9.14 -0.61 2.49
CA ILE A 40 -7.86 0.07 2.23
C ILE A 40 -6.69 -0.64 2.93
N GLY A 41 -6.91 -1.14 4.16
CA GLY A 41 -5.88 -1.85 4.91
C GLY A 41 -5.41 -3.13 4.22
N ASP A 42 -6.36 -3.94 3.76
CA ASP A 42 -6.12 -5.22 3.09
C ASP A 42 -5.56 -5.03 1.68
N PHE A 43 -6.08 -4.05 0.95
CA PHE A 43 -5.60 -3.68 -0.38
C PHE A 43 -4.12 -3.28 -0.35
N VAL A 44 -3.76 -2.42 0.61
CA VAL A 44 -2.38 -1.97 0.81
C VAL A 44 -1.47 -3.11 1.29
N ALA A 45 -1.98 -4.07 2.06
CA ALA A 45 -1.22 -5.25 2.46
C ALA A 45 -0.96 -6.22 1.28
N ARG A 46 -1.92 -6.37 0.36
CA ARG A 46 -1.76 -7.22 -0.85
C ARG A 46 -0.71 -6.67 -1.82
N LEU A 47 -0.65 -5.35 -1.99
CA LEU A 47 0.37 -4.71 -2.83
C LEU A 47 1.81 -5.02 -2.37
N ASP A 48 2.03 -5.12 -1.07
CA ASP A 48 3.33 -5.48 -0.49
C ASP A 48 3.71 -6.95 -0.80
N ALA A 49 2.74 -7.87 -0.66
CA ALA A 49 2.92 -9.28 -0.98
C ALA A 49 3.20 -9.52 -2.48
N GLU A 50 2.58 -8.76 -3.37
CA GLU A 50 2.83 -8.82 -4.81
C GLU A 50 4.19 -8.18 -5.19
N GLY A 51 4.55 -7.07 -4.55
CA GLY A 51 5.86 -6.45 -4.70
C GLY A 51 7.00 -7.35 -4.21
N ALA A 52 6.77 -8.16 -3.17
CA ALA A 52 7.74 -9.14 -2.70
C ALA A 52 7.95 -10.32 -3.67
N ARG A 53 6.89 -10.77 -4.36
CA ARG A 53 6.94 -11.89 -5.33
C ARG A 53 7.66 -11.54 -6.64
N LYS A 54 7.70 -10.27 -7.04
CA LYS A 54 8.26 -9.83 -8.32
C LYS A 54 9.81 -9.82 -8.36
N TRP A 55 10.48 -10.14 -7.25
CA TRP A 55 11.94 -10.10 -7.11
C TRP A 55 12.52 -11.41 -6.56
N HIS A 56 11.97 -12.53 -6.99
CA HIS A 56 12.50 -13.87 -6.70
C HIS A 56 12.68 -14.66 -8.00
#